data_AF-A0AAW0FB09-F1
#
_entry.id   AF-A0AAW0FB09-F1
#
_cell.length_a   1.000
_cell.length_b   1.000
_cell.length_c   1.000
_cell.angle_alpha   90.00
_cell.angle_beta   90.00
_cell.angle_gamma   90.00
#
_symmetry.space_group_name_H-M   'P 1'
#
loop_
_entity.id
_entity.type
_entity.pdbx_description
1 polymer ?
#
loop_
_entity_poly.entity_id
_entity_poly.type
_entity_poly.pdbx_seq_one_letter_code
_entity_poly.pdbx_strand_id
1 'polypeptide(L)'
;MSSSTIAYACGCALNSCLSTHEFRCILHDIGHMLGFVHEHQSPSRVTQVTYNDQATVLYYADIWSPLKVERSVLRIHAEERLAAYSPFDDISIMLYEIPPSTNDEGRHFPRPTTLSPIDKAFATLMYPPNPSANLDVLKNCLTLAGVPPPSQREILEVREPHQFRAKFTQWNRNARVAYRVRNHSA
;
A
#
# COMPACT_ATOMS: atom_id res chain seq x y z
N MET A 1 -3.78 -36.80 10.45
CA MET A 1 -3.65 -35.33 10.34
C MET A 1 -3.65 -34.98 8.87
N SER A 2 -4.83 -34.66 8.34
CA SER A 2 -5.03 -34.30 6.93
C SER A 2 -5.24 -32.79 6.88
N SER A 3 -4.36 -32.10 6.17
CA SER A 3 -4.44 -30.67 5.95
C SER A 3 -5.61 -30.39 5.00
N SER A 4 -6.71 -29.87 5.54
CA SER A 4 -7.85 -29.44 4.75
C SER A 4 -7.51 -28.09 4.11
N THR A 5 -6.95 -28.13 2.91
CA THR A 5 -6.94 -26.99 2.00
C THR A 5 -8.40 -26.60 1.74
N ILE A 6 -8.85 -25.51 2.34
CA ILE A 6 -10.11 -24.87 1.98
C ILE A 6 -9.89 -24.27 0.59
N ALA A 7 -10.20 -25.07 -0.44
CA ALA A 7 -10.43 -24.56 -1.76
C ALA A 7 -11.66 -23.65 -1.68
N TYR A 8 -11.46 -22.34 -1.81
CA TYR A 8 -12.55 -21.41 -2.06
C TYR A 8 -13.18 -21.78 -3.40
N ALA A 9 -14.21 -22.61 -3.35
CA ALA A 9 -15.13 -22.85 -4.44
C ALA A 9 -16.02 -21.62 -4.62
N CYS A 10 -15.44 -20.53 -5.12
CA CYS A 10 -16.21 -19.58 -5.91
C CYS A 10 -16.02 -19.99 -7.36
N GLY A 11 -16.97 -20.80 -7.85
CA GLY A 11 -16.97 -21.35 -9.20
C GLY A 11 -17.23 -20.28 -10.25
N CYS A 12 -16.20 -19.48 -10.55
CA CYS A 12 -16.09 -18.75 -11.81
C CYS A 12 -14.83 -19.25 -12.51
N ALA A 13 -15.01 -19.95 -13.63
CA ALA A 13 -13.96 -20.43 -14.54
C ALA A 13 -13.25 -19.27 -15.29
N LEU A 14 -12.99 -18.14 -14.61
CA LEU A 14 -12.27 -16.98 -15.15
C LEU A 14 -10.76 -17.05 -14.84
N ASN A 15 -10.36 -17.75 -13.77
CA ASN A 15 -8.94 -17.87 -13.40
C ASN A 15 -8.08 -18.64 -14.42
N SER A 16 -8.68 -19.43 -15.32
CA SER A 16 -7.93 -20.24 -16.29
C SER A 16 -7.70 -19.56 -17.65
N CYS A 17 -8.19 -18.33 -17.85
CA CYS A 17 -8.07 -17.61 -19.13
C CYS A 17 -7.33 -16.26 -19.01
N LEU A 18 -7.16 -15.72 -17.81
CA LEU A 18 -6.50 -14.43 -17.61
C LEU A 18 -4.98 -14.58 -17.57
N SER A 19 -4.28 -13.79 -18.36
CA SER A 19 -2.84 -13.63 -18.24
C SER A 19 -2.47 -13.01 -16.89
N THR A 20 -1.23 -13.24 -16.44
CA THR A 20 -0.69 -12.61 -15.22
C THR A 20 -0.79 -11.08 -15.28
N HIS A 21 -0.67 -10.50 -16.48
CA HIS A 21 -0.82 -9.06 -16.68
C HIS A 21 -2.25 -8.58 -16.42
N GLU A 22 -3.25 -9.25 -16.99
CA GLU A 22 -4.66 -8.91 -16.78
C GLU A 22 -5.06 -9.09 -15.31
N PHE A 23 -4.67 -10.20 -14.68
CA PHE A 23 -4.98 -10.46 -13.28
C PHE A 23 -4.41 -9.37 -12.36
N ARG A 24 -3.18 -8.95 -12.63
CA ARG A 24 -2.58 -7.81 -11.93
C ARG A 24 -3.39 -6.53 -12.13
N CYS A 25 -3.72 -6.17 -13.37
CA CYS A 25 -4.49 -4.97 -13.65
C CYS A 25 -5.83 -4.98 -12.90
N ILE A 26 -6.51 -6.12 -12.88
CA ILE A 26 -7.76 -6.30 -12.13
C ILE A 26 -7.55 -6.03 -10.63
N LEU A 27 -6.52 -6.62 -10.01
CA LEU A 27 -6.24 -6.38 -8.60
C LEU A 27 -5.90 -4.91 -8.30
N HIS A 28 -5.10 -4.28 -9.16
CA HIS A 28 -4.71 -2.87 -9.05
C HIS A 28 -5.92 -1.93 -9.16
N ASP A 29 -6.78 -2.15 -10.16
CA ASP A 29 -7.96 -1.33 -10.40
C ASP A 29 -9.03 -1.52 -9.31
N ILE A 30 -9.18 -2.74 -8.78
CA ILE A 30 -10.00 -2.99 -7.59
C ILE A 30 -9.43 -2.23 -6.39
N GLY A 31 -8.10 -2.16 -6.25
CA GLY A 31 -7.44 -1.32 -5.25
C GLY A 31 -7.88 0.14 -5.34
N HIS A 32 -7.91 0.71 -6.54
CA HIS A 32 -8.44 2.06 -6.77
C HIS A 32 -9.92 2.20 -6.44
N MET A 33 -10.76 1.19 -6.75
CA MET A 33 -12.17 1.19 -6.36
C MET A 33 -12.35 1.20 -4.83
N LEU A 34 -11.43 0.58 -4.08
CA LEU A 34 -11.37 0.65 -2.61
C LEU A 34 -10.70 1.93 -2.09
N GLY A 35 -10.30 2.86 -2.96
CA GLY A 35 -9.70 4.14 -2.57
C GLY A 35 -8.20 4.08 -2.28
N PHE A 36 -7.50 3.00 -2.65
CA PHE A 36 -6.04 2.96 -2.61
C PHE A 36 -5.43 3.76 -3.76
N VAL A 37 -4.36 4.49 -3.44
CA VAL A 37 -3.59 5.28 -4.41
C VAL A 37 -2.27 4.58 -4.73
N HIS A 38 -1.55 5.05 -5.73
CA HIS A 38 -0.29 4.43 -6.13
C HIS A 38 0.78 4.52 -5.04
N GLU A 39 1.50 3.42 -4.86
CA GLU A 39 2.53 3.30 -3.82
C GLU A 39 3.74 4.20 -4.11
N HIS A 40 4.09 4.42 -5.38
CA HIS A 40 5.14 5.37 -5.76
C HIS A 40 4.76 6.84 -5.48
N GLN A 41 3.50 7.14 -5.15
CA GLN A 41 3.06 8.47 -4.74
C GLN A 41 2.91 8.57 -3.21
N SER A 42 3.26 7.51 -2.47
CA SER A 42 3.22 7.46 -1.00
C SER A 42 4.25 8.43 -0.39
N PRO A 43 3.89 9.16 0.70
CA PRO A 43 4.83 9.94 1.50
C PRO A 43 6.00 9.11 2.07
N SER A 44 5.85 7.80 2.20
CA SER A 44 6.92 6.91 2.68
C SER A 44 8.01 6.68 1.64
N ARG A 45 7.72 6.87 0.35
CA ARG A 45 8.65 6.64 -0.76
C ARG A 45 9.97 7.37 -0.61
N VAL A 46 9.94 8.61 -0.10
CA VAL A 46 11.12 9.51 0.01
C VAL A 46 12.27 8.93 0.83
N THR A 47 12.02 7.90 1.63
CA THR A 47 13.05 7.20 2.41
C THR A 47 13.64 5.98 1.71
N GLN A 48 13.13 5.62 0.53
CA GLN A 48 13.44 4.37 -0.16
C GLN A 48 13.92 4.54 -1.60
N VAL A 49 13.44 5.56 -2.31
CA VAL A 49 13.83 5.82 -3.71
C VAL A 49 13.79 7.31 -4.05
N THR A 50 14.88 7.79 -4.61
CA THR A 50 15.08 9.17 -5.06
C THR A 50 14.94 9.20 -6.59
N TYR A 51 13.86 9.81 -7.08
CA TYR A 51 13.65 9.89 -8.53
C TYR A 51 14.58 10.91 -9.15
N ASN A 52 15.13 10.54 -10.31
CA ASN A 52 15.78 11.47 -11.20
C ASN A 52 14.71 12.06 -12.13
N ASP A 53 14.20 13.25 -11.79
CA ASP A 53 13.07 13.87 -12.49
C ASP A 53 13.32 14.02 -14.00
N GLN A 54 14.51 14.45 -14.39
CA GLN A 54 14.88 14.62 -15.80
C GLN A 54 14.90 13.27 -16.53
N ALA A 55 15.58 12.26 -15.97
CA ALA A 55 15.63 10.94 -16.58
C ALA A 55 14.25 10.28 -16.65
N THR A 56 13.40 10.51 -15.65
CA THR A 56 12.02 10.02 -15.62
C THR A 56 11.17 10.66 -16.71
N VAL A 57 11.27 11.99 -16.89
CA VAL A 57 10.57 12.69 -17.99
C VAL A 57 11.04 12.18 -19.35
N LEU A 58 12.34 11.98 -19.53
CA LEU A 58 12.90 11.43 -20.78
C LEU A 58 12.42 9.99 -21.04
N TYR A 59 12.33 9.15 -20.00
CA TYR A 59 11.85 7.78 -20.12
C TYR A 59 10.42 7.67 -20.66
N TYR A 60 9.56 8.64 -20.34
CA TYR A 60 8.15 8.66 -20.76
C TYR A 60 7.86 9.59 -21.95
N ALA A 61 8.87 10.23 -22.55
CA ALA A 61 8.71 11.31 -23.51
C ALA A 61 7.90 10.93 -24.76
N ASP A 62 7.96 9.66 -25.17
CA ASP A 62 7.26 9.16 -26.37
C ASP A 62 5.76 9.00 -26.16
N ILE A 63 5.30 8.92 -24.91
CA ILE A 63 3.89 8.62 -24.61
C ILE A 63 3.21 9.69 -23.76
N TRP A 64 3.95 10.46 -22.96
CA TRP A 64 3.39 11.45 -22.03
C TRP A 64 4.13 12.79 -22.10
N SER A 65 3.37 13.87 -21.88
CA SER A 65 3.96 15.19 -21.67
C SER A 65 4.70 15.27 -20.33
N PRO A 66 5.70 16.16 -20.17
CA PRO A 66 6.40 16.34 -18.90
C PRO A 66 5.47 16.61 -17.72
N LEU A 67 4.41 17.41 -17.94
CA LEU A 67 3.40 17.68 -16.91
C LEU A 67 2.60 16.43 -16.52
N LYS A 68 2.36 15.51 -17.47
CA LYS A 68 1.68 14.25 -17.18
C LYS A 68 2.59 13.34 -16.36
N VAL A 69 3.89 13.28 -16.68
CA VAL A 69 4.89 12.53 -15.90
C VAL A 69 5.00 13.07 -14.47
N GLU A 70 5.09 14.40 -14.32
CA GLU A 70 5.11 15.04 -12.99
C GLU A 70 3.91 14.61 -12.15
N ARG A 71 2.69 14.73 -12.68
CA ARG A 71 1.46 14.43 -11.93
C ARG A 71 1.23 12.94 -11.67
N SER A 72 1.60 12.07 -12.60
CA SER A 72 1.28 10.64 -12.56
C SER A 72 2.41 9.77 -12.00
N VAL A 73 3.65 10.25 -12.02
CA VAL A 73 4.84 9.49 -11.60
C VAL A 73 5.59 10.19 -10.46
N LEU A 74 5.97 11.45 -10.63
CA LEU A 74 6.89 12.09 -9.68
C LEU A 74 6.19 12.59 -8.42
N ARG A 75 4.95 13.08 -8.56
CA ARG A 75 4.20 13.73 -7.50
C ARG A 75 3.92 12.78 -6.33
N ILE A 76 4.31 13.22 -5.15
CA ILE A 76 3.95 12.61 -3.86
C ILE A 76 2.63 13.22 -3.38
N HIS A 77 1.76 12.37 -2.83
CA HIS A 77 0.53 12.82 -2.17
C HIS A 77 0.88 13.54 -0.86
N ALA A 78 0.27 14.70 -0.65
CA ALA A 78 0.39 15.40 0.62
C ALA A 78 -0.30 14.58 1.73
N GLU A 79 0.36 14.43 2.88
CA GLU A 79 -0.06 13.53 3.95
C GLU A 79 -1.48 13.86 4.47
N GLU A 80 -1.80 15.15 4.56
CA GLU A 80 -3.10 15.64 4.99
C GLU A 80 -4.25 15.26 4.05
N ARG A 81 -3.95 14.90 2.80
CA ARG A 81 -4.92 14.43 1.81
C ARG A 81 -5.17 12.93 1.88
N LEU A 82 -4.39 12.18 2.65
CA LEU A 82 -4.51 10.74 2.81
C LEU A 82 -5.31 10.39 4.08
N ALA A 83 -6.12 9.34 4.00
CA ALA A 83 -6.74 8.77 5.20
C ALA A 83 -5.72 7.98 6.02
N ALA A 84 -4.86 7.23 5.32
CA ALA A 84 -3.74 6.49 5.88
C ALA A 84 -2.73 6.16 4.77
N TYR A 85 -1.48 5.90 5.14
CA TYR A 85 -0.46 5.30 4.28
C TYR A 85 0.44 4.34 5.09
N SER A 86 1.04 3.36 4.42
CA SER A 86 1.93 2.34 5.00
C SER A 86 3.38 2.82 5.08
N PRO A 87 4.29 2.09 5.76
CA PRO A 87 5.67 2.04 5.31
C PRO A 87 5.73 1.70 3.82
N PHE A 88 6.75 2.19 3.11
CA PHE A 88 6.84 1.96 1.67
C PHE A 88 6.91 0.46 1.36
N ASP A 89 6.09 0.00 0.42
CA ASP A 89 5.97 -1.40 0.04
C ASP A 89 6.41 -1.62 -1.42
N ASP A 90 7.65 -2.06 -1.61
CA ASP A 90 8.24 -2.28 -2.93
C ASP A 90 7.66 -3.47 -3.72
N ILE A 91 6.73 -4.21 -3.10
CA ILE A 91 6.00 -5.31 -3.73
C ILE A 91 4.48 -5.10 -3.69
N SER A 92 4.00 -3.89 -3.39
CA SER A 92 2.57 -3.56 -3.41
C SER A 92 1.99 -3.73 -4.81
N ILE A 93 0.79 -4.30 -4.90
CA ILE A 93 0.04 -4.33 -6.16
C ILE A 93 -0.22 -2.92 -6.73
N MET A 94 -0.18 -1.88 -5.88
CA MET A 94 -0.38 -0.48 -6.23
C MET A 94 0.88 0.22 -6.76
N LEU A 95 2.01 -0.49 -6.85
CA LEU A 95 3.28 0.07 -7.32
C LEU A 95 3.38 0.07 -8.85
N TYR A 96 3.70 1.23 -9.43
CA TYR A 96 4.17 1.28 -10.82
C TYR A 96 5.63 0.84 -10.91
N GLU A 97 6.00 0.31 -12.08
CA GLU A 97 7.40 0.01 -12.34
C GLU A 97 8.25 1.25 -12.10
N ILE A 98 9.38 1.08 -11.41
CA ILE A 98 10.40 2.11 -11.31
C ILE A 98 11.66 1.55 -11.98
N PRO A 99 11.91 1.92 -13.26
CA PRO A 99 13.09 1.49 -13.98
C PRO A 99 14.38 2.01 -13.30
N PRO A 100 15.49 1.25 -13.34
CA PRO A 100 16.75 1.67 -12.73
C PRO A 100 17.31 2.97 -13.33
N SER A 101 16.96 3.31 -14.57
CA SER A 101 17.36 4.56 -15.23
C SER A 101 16.62 5.79 -14.71
N THR A 102 15.60 5.63 -13.87
CA THR A 102 14.71 6.73 -13.41
C THR A 102 14.94 7.13 -11.95
N ASN A 103 15.86 6.47 -11.25
CA ASN A 103 16.20 6.78 -9.87
C ASN A 103 17.72 6.83 -9.65
N ASP A 104 18.14 7.63 -8.69
CA ASP A 104 19.55 7.89 -8.42
C ASP A 104 20.26 6.65 -7.84
N GLU A 105 19.51 5.75 -7.20
CA GLU A 105 20.03 4.50 -6.65
C GLU A 105 20.27 3.41 -7.72
N GLY A 106 19.83 3.62 -8.97
CA GLY A 106 19.96 2.62 -10.04
C GLY A 106 19.18 1.33 -9.78
N ARG A 107 18.16 1.36 -8.92
CA ARG A 107 17.39 0.19 -8.50
C ARG A 107 16.20 -0.06 -9.42
N HIS A 108 15.97 -1.33 -9.76
CA HIS A 108 14.75 -1.73 -10.46
C HIS A 108 13.68 -2.17 -9.47
N PHE A 109 12.50 -1.55 -9.55
CA PHE A 109 11.31 -1.97 -8.83
C PHE A 109 10.31 -2.53 -9.86
N PRO A 110 10.17 -3.86 -9.96
CA PRO A 110 9.31 -4.48 -10.96
C PRO A 110 7.83 -4.26 -10.63
N ARG A 111 6.95 -4.44 -11.63
CA ARG A 111 5.50 -4.40 -11.41
C ARG A 111 5.04 -5.67 -10.68
N PRO A 112 4.53 -5.59 -9.43
CA PRO A 112 4.08 -6.78 -8.71
C PRO A 112 2.84 -7.38 -9.37
N THR A 113 2.64 -8.69 -9.22
CA THR A 113 1.53 -9.43 -9.86
C THR A 113 0.54 -10.03 -8.87
N THR A 114 0.80 -9.84 -7.57
CA THR A 114 0.00 -10.39 -6.47
C THR A 114 -0.08 -9.38 -5.34
N LEU A 115 -1.11 -9.49 -4.49
CA LEU A 115 -1.24 -8.67 -3.28
C LEU A 115 -0.12 -8.97 -2.28
N SER A 116 0.58 -7.92 -1.84
CA SER A 116 1.57 -8.00 -0.78
C SER A 116 0.92 -8.29 0.60
N PRO A 117 1.71 -8.65 1.62
CA PRO A 117 1.22 -8.69 2.99
C PRO A 117 0.68 -7.34 3.48
N ILE A 118 1.29 -6.22 3.07
CA ILE A 118 0.88 -4.87 3.48
C ILE A 118 -0.43 -4.47 2.78
N ASP A 119 -0.61 -4.81 1.49
CA ASP A 119 -1.86 -4.59 0.76
C ASP A 119 -3.04 -5.23 1.51
N LYS A 120 -2.89 -6.51 1.89
CA LYS A 120 -3.91 -7.27 2.63
C LYS A 120 -4.14 -6.69 4.02
N ALA A 121 -3.08 -6.28 4.70
CA ALA A 121 -3.18 -5.65 6.01
C ALA A 121 -3.93 -4.32 5.95
N PHE A 122 -3.59 -3.44 5.02
CA PHE A 122 -4.27 -2.15 4.86
C PHE A 122 -5.73 -2.32 4.42
N ALA A 123 -6.02 -3.25 3.51
CA ALA A 123 -7.40 -3.62 3.18
C ALA A 123 -8.17 -4.07 4.43
N THR A 124 -7.57 -4.88 5.29
CA THR A 124 -8.19 -5.34 6.53
C THR A 124 -8.37 -4.21 7.55
N LEU A 125 -7.38 -3.33 7.72
CA LEU A 125 -7.47 -2.24 8.71
C LEU A 125 -8.43 -1.14 8.26
N MET A 126 -8.44 -0.84 6.97
CA MET A 126 -9.39 0.08 6.40
C MET A 126 -10.76 -0.56 6.42
N TYR A 127 -10.97 -1.78 5.94
CA TYR A 127 -12.28 -2.46 5.89
C TYR A 127 -12.34 -3.61 6.89
N PRO A 128 -12.33 -3.35 8.21
CA PRO A 128 -12.22 -4.41 9.18
C PRO A 128 -13.46 -5.30 9.12
N PRO A 129 -13.29 -6.64 9.04
CA PRO A 129 -14.36 -7.55 9.42
C PRO A 129 -14.68 -7.31 10.90
N ASN A 130 -15.79 -7.87 11.40
CA ASN A 130 -16.19 -7.72 12.81
C ASN A 130 -14.96 -7.75 13.76
N PRO A 131 -14.51 -6.59 14.28
CA PRO A 131 -13.23 -6.49 14.98
C PRO A 131 -13.18 -7.36 16.23
N SER A 132 -14.34 -7.58 16.85
CA SER A 132 -14.51 -8.41 18.04
C SER A 132 -14.11 -9.87 17.83
N ALA A 133 -14.16 -10.37 16.59
CA ALA A 133 -13.90 -11.78 16.28
C ALA A 133 -12.46 -12.05 15.80
N ASN A 134 -11.65 -11.03 15.50
CA ASN A 134 -10.42 -11.18 14.71
C ASN A 134 -9.20 -10.43 15.28
N LEU A 135 -9.05 -10.38 16.61
CA LEU A 135 -8.04 -9.53 17.25
C LEU A 135 -6.60 -9.87 16.88
N ASP A 136 -6.25 -11.15 16.77
CA ASP A 136 -4.90 -11.55 16.39
C ASP A 136 -4.58 -11.15 14.95
N VAL A 137 -5.57 -11.28 14.05
CA VAL A 137 -5.45 -10.83 12.66
C VAL A 137 -5.24 -9.32 12.63
N LEU A 138 -6.07 -8.54 13.33
CA LEU A 138 -5.96 -7.08 13.38
C LEU A 138 -4.62 -6.63 13.99
N LYS A 139 -4.13 -7.30 15.03
CA LYS A 139 -2.82 -7.03 15.63
C LYS A 139 -1.68 -7.26 14.64
N ASN A 140 -1.73 -8.36 13.89
CA ASN A 140 -0.75 -8.65 12.84
C ASN A 140 -0.82 -7.61 11.71
N CYS A 141 -2.02 -7.22 11.28
CA CYS A 141 -2.19 -6.16 10.29
C CYS A 141 -1.64 -4.81 10.77
N LEU A 142 -1.89 -4.44 12.04
CA LEU A 142 -1.32 -3.22 12.63
C LEU A 142 0.21 -3.26 12.67
N THR A 143 0.80 -4.44 12.92
CA THR A 143 2.26 -4.63 12.89
C THR A 143 2.82 -4.44 11.48
N LEU A 144 2.20 -5.06 10.48
CA LEU A 144 2.58 -4.87 9.07
C LEU A 144 2.40 -3.42 8.62
N ALA A 145 1.38 -2.74 9.15
CA ALA A 145 1.19 -1.32 8.92
C ALA A 145 2.17 -0.43 9.68
N GLY A 146 3.11 -0.97 10.46
CA GLY A 146 4.10 -0.18 11.21
C GLY A 146 3.52 0.60 12.38
N VAL A 147 2.39 0.16 12.94
CA VAL A 147 1.83 0.72 14.18
C VAL A 147 2.63 0.19 15.37
N PRO A 148 3.17 1.03 16.27
CA PRO A 148 3.95 0.57 17.41
C PRO A 148 3.06 -0.06 18.49
N PRO A 149 3.59 -1.01 19.30
CA PRO A 149 2.79 -1.79 20.25
C PRO A 149 1.90 -0.98 21.22
N PRO A 150 2.32 0.20 21.76
CA PRO A 150 1.43 1.01 22.59
C PRO A 150 0.16 1.44 21.85
N SER A 151 0.30 1.96 20.62
CA SER A 151 -0.84 2.39 19.80
C SER A 151 -1.67 1.21 19.30
N GLN A 152 -1.07 0.04 19.10
CA GLN A 152 -1.82 -1.18 18.76
C GLN A 152 -2.83 -1.52 19.87
N ARG A 153 -2.41 -1.47 21.13
CA ARG A 153 -3.29 -1.76 22.29
C ARG A 153 -4.50 -0.82 22.30
N GLU A 154 -4.26 0.47 22.14
CA GLU A 154 -5.32 1.47 22.10
C GLU A 154 -6.28 1.22 20.93
N ILE A 155 -5.78 0.98 19.72
CA ILE A 155 -6.64 0.74 18.55
C ILE A 155 -7.51 -0.52 18.73
N LEU A 156 -6.93 -1.59 19.29
CA LEU A 156 -7.61 -2.88 19.48
C LEU A 156 -8.68 -2.88 20.58
N GLU A 157 -8.74 -1.84 21.44
CA GLU A 157 -9.85 -1.66 22.39
C GLU A 157 -11.18 -1.35 21.68
N VAL A 158 -11.12 -0.80 20.47
CA VAL A 158 -12.30 -0.43 19.70
C VAL A 158 -12.88 -1.66 18.98
N ARG A 159 -14.13 -1.97 19.29
CA ARG A 159 -14.83 -3.16 18.79
C ARG A 159 -15.73 -2.87 17.58
N GLU A 160 -16.17 -1.63 17.42
CA GLU A 160 -17.03 -1.21 16.33
C GLU A 160 -16.22 -0.94 15.04
N PRO A 161 -16.55 -1.57 13.88
CA PRO A 161 -15.74 -1.47 12.65
C PRO A 161 -15.44 -0.03 12.20
N HIS A 162 -16.45 0.84 12.22
CA HIS A 162 -16.31 2.22 11.76
C HIS A 162 -15.43 3.05 12.71
N GLN A 163 -15.55 2.84 14.03
CA GLN A 163 -14.72 3.51 15.02
C GLN A 163 -13.29 2.98 14.99
N PHE A 164 -13.10 1.68 14.72
CA PHE A 164 -11.79 1.08 14.55
C PHE A 164 -11.04 1.74 13.38
N ARG A 165 -11.69 1.82 12.21
CA ARG A 165 -11.15 2.54 11.04
C ARG A 165 -10.82 3.99 11.40
N ALA A 166 -11.72 4.69 12.08
CA ALA A 166 -11.50 6.09 12.48
C ALA A 166 -10.27 6.23 13.41
N LYS A 167 -10.11 5.34 14.40
CA LYS A 167 -8.97 5.38 15.32
C LYS A 167 -7.65 5.04 14.63
N PHE A 168 -7.65 4.05 13.72
CA PHE A 168 -6.48 3.73 12.90
C PHE A 168 -6.06 4.89 12.00
N THR A 169 -7.01 5.50 11.28
CA THR A 169 -6.72 6.66 10.41
C THR A 169 -6.26 7.88 11.19
N GLN A 170 -6.84 8.13 12.37
CA GLN A 170 -6.39 9.19 13.28
C GLN A 170 -4.93 8.97 13.73
N TRP A 171 -4.57 7.75 14.12
CA TRP A 171 -3.18 7.42 14.45
C TRP A 171 -2.26 7.62 13.24
N ASN A 172 -2.68 7.19 12.05
CA ASN A 172 -1.86 7.29 10.84
C ASN A 172 -1.56 8.76 10.48
N ARG A 173 -2.55 9.65 10.61
CA ARG A 173 -2.37 11.09 10.36
C ARG A 173 -1.53 11.79 11.42
N ASN A 174 -1.78 11.53 12.70
CA ASN A 174 -1.25 12.37 13.78
C ASN A 174 0.05 11.83 14.37
N ALA A 175 0.18 10.51 14.46
CA ALA A 175 1.24 9.86 15.22
C ALA A 175 2.34 9.27 14.32
N ARG A 176 2.04 8.85 13.08
CA ARG A 176 3.05 8.32 12.17
C ARG A 176 4.15 9.35 11.88
N VAL A 177 3.79 10.59 11.62
CA VAL A 177 4.74 11.68 11.34
C VAL A 177 5.66 11.90 12.54
N ALA A 178 5.07 12.08 13.72
CA ALA A 178 5.82 12.24 14.96
C ALA A 178 6.72 11.02 15.27
N TYR A 179 6.25 9.81 14.96
CA TYR A 179 7.02 8.58 15.12
C TYR A 179 8.19 8.49 14.13
N ARG A 180 8.01 8.88 12.86
CA ARG A 180 9.11 8.94 11.88
C ARG A 180 10.20 9.90 12.34
N VAL A 181 9.82 11.13 12.71
CA VAL A 181 10.77 12.18 13.17
C VAL A 181 11.57 11.70 14.38
N ARG A 182 10.91 11.09 15.38
CA ARG A 182 11.59 10.62 16.60
C ARG A 182 12.57 9.46 16.37
N ASN A 183 12.31 8.59 15.39
CA ASN A 183 13.12 7.38 15.18
C ASN A 183 14.12 7.47 14.01
N HIS A 184 14.10 8.56 13.21
CA HIS A 184 15.11 8.85 12.17
C HIS A 184 16.09 9.97 12.58
N SER A 185 15.99 10.46 13.83
CA SER A 185 16.92 11.45 14.41
C SER A 185 18.01 10.80 15.28
N ALA A 186 18.27 9.50 15.10
CA ALA A 186 19.25 8.70 15.83
C ALA A 186 20.21 8.02 14.85
#